data_AF-L0F7X1-F1
#
_entry.id   AF-L0F7X1-F1
#
_cell.length_a   1.000
_cell.length_b   1.000
_cell.length_c   1.000
_cell.angle_alpha   90.00
_cell.angle_beta   90.00
_cell.angle_gamma   90.00
#
_symmetry.space_group_name_H-M   'P 1'
#
loop_
_entity.id
_entity.type
_entity.pdbx_description
1 polymer ?
#
loop_
_entity_poly.entity_id
_entity_poly.type
_entity_poly.pdbx_seq_one_letter_code
_entity_poly.pdbx_strand_id
1 'polypeptide(L)'
;MNRNKRFAIIIILVTNAIIISFLESFIPVPIPVPGIKLGLGNIITMIAIAFLGFKDVLFIVAVRCFVVAILTRGVMMLAFSLSGGILSAIVMWVLYKKLSKYFSIKGISIAGAMVHNITQITVASFILGQLVVLYYLPILLVSAVVTGLITGSIGELAINEVRKKNIFGETRNVENQDNVDNQEDSEDQVPPQVEETKAEGDRDEGF
;
A
#
# COMPACT_ATOMS: atom_id res chain seq x y z
N MET A 1 11.29 12.35 0.60
CA MET A 1 10.04 13.09 0.92
C MET A 1 10.16 13.72 2.30
N ASN A 2 9.96 15.04 2.42
CA ASN A 2 9.99 15.72 3.72
C ASN A 2 8.90 15.15 4.64
N ARG A 3 9.23 14.99 5.93
CA ARG A 3 8.34 14.39 6.94
C ARG A 3 6.95 15.03 6.96
N ASN A 4 6.88 16.35 6.75
CA ASN A 4 5.62 17.11 6.73
C ASN A 4 4.77 16.83 5.48
N LYS A 5 5.39 16.75 4.29
CA LYS A 5 4.69 16.38 3.04
C LYS A 5 4.10 14.97 3.16
N ARG A 6 4.85 14.03 3.74
CA ARG A 6 4.37 12.66 4.00
C ARG A 6 3.12 12.64 4.87
N PHE A 7 3.13 13.37 5.98
CA PHE A 7 1.97 13.44 6.88
C PHE A 7 0.76 14.08 6.19
N ALA A 8 0.95 15.15 5.41
CA ALA A 8 -0.15 15.76 4.66
C ALA A 8 -0.82 14.76 3.71
N ILE A 9 -0.03 13.95 2.99
CA ILE A 9 -0.56 12.92 2.08
C ILE A 9 -1.33 11.84 2.83
N ILE A 10 -0.78 11.35 3.95
CA ILE A 10 -1.47 10.37 4.80
C ILE A 10 -2.81 10.94 5.27
N ILE A 11 -2.83 12.19 5.77
CA ILE A 11 -4.06 12.85 6.25
C ILE A 11 -5.10 12.96 5.13
N ILE A 12 -4.69 13.39 3.93
CA ILE A 12 -5.59 13.52 2.78
C ILE A 12 -6.19 12.16 2.39
N LEU A 13 -5.36 11.12 2.34
CA LEU A 13 -5.81 9.76 2.02
C LEU A 13 -6.73 9.20 3.10
N VAL A 14 -6.39 9.33 4.38
CA VAL A 14 -7.24 8.89 5.51
C VAL A 14 -8.59 9.59 5.45
N THR A 15 -8.61 10.90 5.31
CA THR A 15 -9.84 11.71 5.27
C THR A 15 -10.72 11.29 4.11
N ASN A 16 -10.16 11.13 2.90
CA ASN A 16 -10.91 10.62 1.75
C ASN A 16 -11.42 9.19 1.99
N ALA A 17 -10.62 8.32 2.60
CA ALA A 17 -11.04 6.96 2.92
C ALA A 17 -12.24 6.93 3.87
N ILE A 18 -12.24 7.80 4.89
CA ILE A 18 -13.35 7.95 5.83
C ILE A 18 -14.58 8.49 5.11
N ILE A 19 -14.46 9.60 4.37
CA ILE A 19 -15.59 10.23 3.68
C ILE A 19 -16.26 9.25 2.70
N ILE A 20 -15.47 8.57 1.87
CA ILE A 20 -15.98 7.62 0.89
C ILE A 20 -16.67 6.43 1.58
N SER A 21 -16.04 5.87 2.63
CA SER A 21 -16.61 4.74 3.36
C SER A 21 -17.85 5.13 4.18
N PHE A 22 -17.91 6.38 4.65
CA PHE A 22 -19.06 6.91 5.35
C PHE A 22 -20.22 7.18 4.39
N LEU A 23 -19.95 7.78 3.22
CA LEU A 23 -20.93 8.00 2.17
C LEU A 23 -21.52 6.68 1.67
N GLU A 24 -20.68 5.64 1.54
CA GLU A 24 -21.12 4.29 1.20
C GLU A 24 -22.16 3.75 2.19
N SER A 25 -22.10 4.12 3.47
CA SER A 25 -23.11 3.75 4.47
C SER A 25 -24.47 4.40 4.26
N PHE A 26 -24.54 5.50 3.50
CA PHE A 26 -25.80 6.17 3.15
C PHE A 26 -26.42 5.65 1.86
N ILE A 27 -25.68 4.90 1.04
CA ILE A 27 -26.22 4.32 -0.19
C ILE A 27 -26.95 3.03 0.20
N PRO A 28 -28.30 3.00 0.23
CA PRO A 28 -29.02 1.77 0.47
C PRO A 28 -28.80 0.85 -0.74
N VAL A 29 -27.99 -0.18 -0.56
CA VAL A 29 -27.84 -1.22 -1.57
C VAL A 29 -29.16 -2.01 -1.58
N PRO A 30 -29.86 -2.16 -2.73
CA PRO A 30 -31.17 -2.82 -2.80
C PRO A 30 -31.12 -4.34 -2.56
N ILE A 31 -29.99 -4.85 -2.05
CA ILE A 31 -29.75 -6.26 -1.79
C ILE A 31 -29.86 -6.48 -0.28
N PRO A 32 -30.87 -7.22 0.22
CA PRO A 32 -31.09 -7.43 1.65
C PRO A 32 -30.12 -8.48 2.24
N VAL A 33 -28.86 -8.50 1.77
CA VAL A 33 -27.84 -9.42 2.26
C VAL A 33 -26.93 -8.67 3.23
N PRO A 34 -26.93 -9.04 4.52
CA PRO A 34 -26.07 -8.41 5.51
C PRO A 34 -24.61 -8.63 5.13
N GLY A 35 -23.87 -7.53 4.96
CA GLY A 35 -22.43 -7.56 4.66
C GLY A 35 -22.06 -7.24 3.22
N ILE A 36 -23.00 -7.14 2.28
CA ILE A 36 -22.69 -6.61 0.94
C ILE A 36 -22.44 -5.11 1.04
N LYS A 37 -21.22 -4.73 0.69
CA LYS A 37 -20.77 -3.34 0.53
C LYS A 37 -20.22 -3.17 -0.89
N LEU A 38 -20.29 -1.96 -1.42
CA LEU A 38 -19.73 -1.60 -2.73
C LEU A 38 -18.20 -1.66 -2.74
N GLY A 39 -17.56 -1.60 -1.56
CA GLY A 39 -16.11 -1.66 -1.42
C GLY A 39 -15.43 -0.36 -1.84
N LEU A 40 -16.14 0.77 -1.86
CA LEU A 40 -15.61 2.05 -2.29
C LEU A 40 -14.43 2.50 -1.41
N GLY A 41 -14.52 2.24 -0.11
CA GLY A 41 -13.41 2.49 0.81
C GLY A 41 -12.11 1.75 0.43
N ASN A 42 -12.21 0.60 -0.24
CA ASN A 42 -11.05 -0.21 -0.63
C ASN A 42 -10.23 0.43 -1.75
N ILE A 43 -10.83 1.31 -2.57
CA ILE A 43 -10.12 2.09 -3.60
C ILE A 43 -8.98 2.88 -2.96
N ILE A 44 -9.25 3.55 -1.84
CA ILE A 44 -8.24 4.36 -1.15
C ILE A 44 -7.15 3.48 -0.53
N THR A 45 -7.49 2.30 -0.02
CA THR A 45 -6.49 1.33 0.46
C THR A 45 -5.57 0.89 -0.66
N MET A 46 -6.12 0.62 -1.85
CA MET A 46 -5.34 0.25 -3.03
C MET A 46 -4.41 1.39 -3.48
N ILE A 47 -4.92 2.62 -3.56
CA ILE A 47 -4.11 3.82 -3.85
C ILE A 47 -3.01 4.00 -2.80
N ALA A 48 -3.33 3.84 -1.51
CA ALA A 48 -2.34 3.94 -0.45
C ALA A 48 -1.24 2.87 -0.58
N ILE A 49 -1.57 1.64 -0.97
CA ILE A 49 -0.56 0.58 -1.21
C ILE A 49 0.37 0.96 -2.36
N ALA A 50 -0.12 1.67 -3.38
CA ALA A 50 0.70 2.08 -4.51
C ALA A 50 1.75 3.16 -4.17
N PHE A 51 1.45 4.04 -3.19
CA PHE A 51 2.26 5.23 -2.91
C PHE A 51 2.90 5.27 -1.53
N LEU A 52 2.37 4.56 -0.53
CA LEU A 52 2.80 4.60 0.86
C LEU A 52 3.40 3.26 1.30
N GLY A 53 4.13 3.29 2.41
CA GLY A 53 4.66 2.07 3.04
C GLY A 53 3.57 1.25 3.73
N PHE A 54 3.84 -0.04 3.95
CA PHE A 54 2.92 -0.97 4.60
C PHE A 54 2.36 -0.47 5.93
N LYS A 55 3.23 0.13 6.77
CA LYS A 55 2.86 0.67 8.08
C LYS A 55 1.79 1.78 7.97
N ASP A 56 1.93 2.65 6.98
CA ASP A 56 0.98 3.76 6.77
C ASP A 56 -0.34 3.27 6.19
N VAL A 57 -0.30 2.29 5.29
CA VAL A 57 -1.52 1.65 4.76
C VAL A 57 -2.33 1.03 5.88
N LEU A 58 -1.67 0.28 6.78
CA LEU A 58 -2.33 -0.37 7.90
C LEU A 58 -2.94 0.68 8.85
N PHE A 59 -2.22 1.76 9.10
CA PHE A 59 -2.72 2.89 9.88
C PHE A 59 -3.97 3.52 9.23
N ILE A 60 -3.95 3.77 7.92
CA ILE A 60 -5.10 4.31 7.18
C ILE A 60 -6.32 3.41 7.33
N VAL A 61 -6.16 2.10 7.14
CA VAL A 61 -7.24 1.13 7.27
C VAL A 61 -7.79 1.09 8.69
N ALA A 62 -6.92 1.07 9.70
CA ALA A 62 -7.32 1.04 11.10
C ALA A 62 -8.12 2.28 11.50
N VAL A 63 -7.59 3.48 11.22
CA VAL A 63 -8.26 4.76 11.53
C VAL A 63 -9.59 4.86 10.80
N ARG A 64 -9.62 4.53 9.50
CA ARG A 64 -10.86 4.52 8.72
C ARG A 64 -11.92 3.62 9.34
N CYS A 65 -11.57 2.37 9.65
CA CYS A 65 -12.52 1.41 10.21
C CYS A 65 -13.02 1.86 11.59
N PHE A 66 -12.13 2.40 12.42
CA PHE A 66 -12.47 2.94 13.74
C PHE A 66 -13.48 4.09 13.65
N VAL A 67 -13.17 5.12 12.84
CA VAL A 67 -14.03 6.30 12.69
C VAL A 67 -15.38 5.92 12.07
N VAL A 68 -15.38 5.14 10.98
CA VAL A 68 -16.63 4.74 10.32
C VAL A 68 -17.51 3.90 11.24
N ALA A 69 -16.95 3.00 12.05
CA ALA A 69 -17.73 2.17 12.97
C ALA A 69 -18.40 3.00 14.08
N ILE A 70 -17.72 4.03 14.59
CA ILE A 70 -18.30 4.98 15.56
C ILE A 70 -19.48 5.75 14.93
N LEU A 71 -19.35 6.19 13.68
CA LEU A 71 -20.35 7.02 13.02
C LEU A 71 -21.58 6.25 12.53
N THR A 72 -21.47 4.94 12.31
CA THR A 72 -22.53 4.17 11.64
C THR A 72 -23.31 3.25 12.57
N ARG A 73 -22.72 2.12 13.00
CA ARG A 73 -23.49 0.98 13.55
C ARG A 73 -22.82 0.24 14.72
N GLY A 74 -21.77 0.80 15.34
CA GLY A 74 -21.21 0.33 16.61
C GLY A 74 -20.08 -0.72 16.50
N VAL A 75 -19.61 -1.16 17.67
CA VAL A 75 -18.39 -2.00 17.88
C VAL A 75 -18.38 -3.33 17.14
N MET A 76 -19.54 -3.96 16.89
CA MET A 76 -19.62 -5.21 16.13
C MET A 76 -19.15 -5.02 14.68
N MET A 77 -19.53 -3.89 14.07
CA MET A 77 -19.13 -3.58 12.68
C MET A 77 -17.64 -3.23 12.58
N LEU A 78 -17.06 -2.73 13.68
CA LEU A 78 -15.63 -2.46 13.79
C LEU A 78 -14.85 -3.77 13.70
N ALA A 79 -15.21 -4.79 14.47
CA ALA A 79 -14.51 -6.07 14.46
C ALA A 79 -14.48 -6.67 13.04
N PHE A 80 -15.63 -6.71 12.36
CA PHE A 80 -15.72 -7.30 11.02
C PHE A 80 -14.90 -6.49 9.99
N SER A 81 -15.06 -5.17 9.99
CA SER A 81 -14.39 -4.28 9.02
C SER A 81 -12.89 -4.18 9.25
N LEU A 82 -12.45 -4.22 10.51
CA LEU A 82 -11.04 -4.12 10.87
C LEU A 82 -10.31 -5.42 10.51
N SER A 83 -10.85 -6.59 10.90
CA SER A 83 -10.27 -7.88 10.55
C SER A 83 -10.19 -8.06 9.03
N GLY A 84 -11.29 -7.79 8.32
CA GLY A 84 -11.31 -7.86 6.86
C GLY A 84 -10.39 -6.85 6.19
N GLY A 85 -10.34 -5.62 6.71
CA GLY A 85 -9.48 -4.55 6.20
C GLY A 85 -8.00 -4.87 6.34
N ILE A 86 -7.58 -5.35 7.51
CA ILE A 86 -6.18 -5.68 7.80
C ILE A 86 -5.73 -6.86 6.95
N LEU A 87 -6.50 -7.96 6.92
CA LEU A 87 -6.09 -9.14 6.15
C LEU A 87 -6.04 -8.86 4.66
N SER A 88 -7.03 -8.12 4.14
CA SER A 88 -7.06 -7.68 2.76
C SER A 88 -5.86 -6.78 2.41
N ALA A 89 -5.51 -5.82 3.27
CA ALA A 89 -4.35 -4.94 3.07
C ALA A 89 -3.03 -5.72 3.07
N ILE A 90 -2.88 -6.73 3.93
CA ILE A 90 -1.71 -7.62 3.94
C ILE A 90 -1.60 -8.38 2.62
N VAL A 91 -2.69 -9.02 2.17
CA VAL A 91 -2.69 -9.78 0.92
C VAL A 91 -2.39 -8.86 -0.26
N MET A 92 -3.06 -7.72 -0.37
CA MET A 92 -2.81 -6.76 -1.44
C MET A 92 -1.37 -6.25 -1.43
N TRP A 93 -0.77 -6.01 -0.27
CA TRP A 93 0.63 -5.59 -0.17
C TRP A 93 1.61 -6.68 -0.63
N VAL A 94 1.38 -7.94 -0.21
CA VAL A 94 2.19 -9.08 -0.66
C VAL A 94 2.09 -9.27 -2.16
N LEU A 95 0.88 -9.20 -2.72
CA LEU A 95 0.65 -9.29 -4.17
C LEU A 95 1.34 -8.13 -4.90
N TYR A 96 1.20 -6.90 -4.41
CA TYR A 96 1.81 -5.74 -5.04
C TYR A 96 3.34 -5.79 -5.02
N LYS A 97 3.96 -6.30 -3.94
CA LYS A 97 5.43 -6.36 -3.84
C LYS A 97 6.04 -7.55 -4.58
N LYS A 98 5.42 -8.73 -4.49
CA LYS A 98 5.99 -10.00 -4.98
C LYS A 98 5.52 -10.35 -6.39
N LEU A 99 4.36 -9.85 -6.80
CA LEU A 99 3.67 -10.26 -8.03
C LEU A 99 3.28 -9.07 -8.91
N SER A 100 3.86 -7.88 -8.70
CA SER A 100 3.61 -6.68 -9.53
C SER A 100 3.86 -6.93 -11.03
N LYS A 101 4.77 -7.87 -11.35
CA LYS A 101 5.12 -8.27 -12.72
C LYS A 101 4.05 -9.14 -13.40
N TYR A 102 3.19 -9.81 -12.63
CA TYR A 102 2.19 -10.76 -13.13
C TYR A 102 0.75 -10.31 -12.91
N PHE A 103 0.51 -9.44 -11.92
CA PHE A 103 -0.82 -8.97 -11.57
C PHE A 103 -1.00 -7.48 -11.89
N SER A 104 -1.99 -7.19 -12.75
CA SER A 104 -2.47 -5.82 -12.95
C SER A 104 -3.11 -5.27 -11.68
N ILE A 105 -3.14 -3.94 -11.55
CA ILE A 105 -3.79 -3.21 -10.44
C ILE A 105 -5.22 -3.71 -10.22
N LYS A 106 -5.96 -4.03 -11.30
CA LYS A 106 -7.30 -4.60 -11.24
C LYS A 106 -7.34 -5.95 -10.51
N GLY A 107 -6.39 -6.84 -10.82
CA GLY A 107 -6.29 -8.16 -10.20
C GLY A 107 -5.98 -8.08 -8.70
N ILE A 108 -5.12 -7.15 -8.30
CA ILE A 108 -4.81 -6.89 -6.88
C ILE A 108 -6.06 -6.39 -6.15
N SER A 109 -6.84 -5.51 -6.77
CA SER A 109 -8.11 -5.03 -6.21
C SER A 109 -9.13 -6.16 -6.03
N ILE A 110 -9.31 -7.02 -7.04
CA ILE A 110 -10.21 -8.19 -6.96
C ILE A 110 -9.79 -9.12 -5.83
N ALA A 111 -8.51 -9.49 -5.75
CA ALA A 111 -7.98 -10.35 -4.70
C ALA A 111 -8.21 -9.72 -3.31
N GLY A 112 -7.96 -8.41 -3.19
CA GLY A 112 -8.23 -7.65 -1.98
C GLY A 112 -9.71 -7.68 -1.58
N ALA A 113 -10.62 -7.44 -2.53
CA ALA A 113 -12.06 -7.45 -2.31
C ALA A 113 -12.57 -8.84 -1.87
N MET A 114 -12.09 -9.90 -2.52
CA MET A 114 -12.44 -11.28 -2.16
C MET A 114 -11.98 -11.61 -0.74
N VAL A 115 -10.71 -11.35 -0.42
CA VAL A 115 -10.16 -11.62 0.93
C VAL A 115 -10.87 -10.78 1.99
N HIS A 116 -11.19 -9.52 1.70
CA HIS A 116 -11.94 -8.67 2.62
C HIS A 116 -13.30 -9.30 2.95
N ASN A 117 -14.08 -9.67 1.94
CA ASN A 117 -15.41 -10.23 2.12
C ASN A 117 -15.38 -11.61 2.81
N ILE A 118 -14.45 -12.49 2.43
CA ILE A 118 -14.27 -13.80 3.08
C ILE A 118 -13.94 -13.61 4.56
N THR A 119 -13.01 -12.72 4.89
CA THR A 119 -12.59 -12.50 6.28
C THR A 119 -13.71 -11.87 7.10
N GLN A 120 -14.36 -10.84 6.55
CA GLN A 120 -15.47 -10.14 7.22
C GLN A 120 -16.59 -11.12 7.57
N ILE A 121 -17.00 -11.96 6.63
CA ILE A 121 -18.11 -12.90 6.83
C ILE A 121 -17.72 -14.08 7.74
N THR A 122 -16.46 -14.53 7.68
CA THR A 122 -15.93 -15.58 8.57
C THR A 122 -15.90 -15.10 10.01
N VAL A 123 -15.38 -13.89 10.25
CA VAL A 123 -15.36 -13.28 11.59
C VAL A 123 -16.78 -13.00 12.08
N ALA A 124 -17.68 -12.55 11.21
CA ALA A 124 -19.10 -12.38 11.54
C ALA A 124 -19.76 -13.71 11.92
N SER A 125 -19.52 -14.78 11.17
CA SER A 125 -20.02 -16.13 11.49
C SER A 125 -19.50 -16.62 12.84
N PHE A 126 -18.23 -16.34 13.16
CA PHE A 126 -17.62 -16.74 14.43
C PHE A 126 -18.24 -16.00 15.62
N ILE A 127 -18.40 -14.67 15.50
CA ILE A 127 -18.96 -13.82 16.56
C ILE A 127 -20.46 -14.07 16.75
N LEU A 128 -21.21 -14.26 15.67
CA LEU A 128 -22.65 -14.53 15.74
C LEU A 128 -22.98 -15.99 16.07
N GLY A 129 -22.00 -16.90 16.00
CA GLY A 129 -22.21 -18.33 16.22
C GLY A 129 -23.11 -19.00 15.17
N GLN A 130 -23.34 -18.36 14.02
CA GLN A 130 -24.29 -18.81 13.01
C GLN A 130 -23.59 -19.07 11.68
N LEU A 131 -23.44 -20.35 11.33
CA LEU A 131 -22.86 -20.77 10.04
C LEU A 131 -23.76 -20.43 8.84
N VAL A 132 -25.03 -20.11 9.07
CA VAL A 132 -25.96 -19.68 8.00
C VAL A 132 -25.43 -18.45 7.23
N VAL A 133 -24.62 -17.63 7.91
CA VAL A 133 -24.01 -16.43 7.33
C VAL A 133 -22.99 -16.78 6.23
N LEU A 134 -22.38 -17.98 6.26
CA LEU A 134 -21.47 -18.45 5.22
C LEU A 134 -22.18 -18.85 3.92
N TYR A 135 -23.50 -19.11 3.93
CA TYR A 135 -24.24 -19.36 2.69
C TYR A 135 -24.28 -18.14 1.76
N TYR A 136 -24.03 -16.94 2.28
CA TYR A 136 -23.91 -15.72 1.48
C TYR A 136 -22.55 -15.59 0.78
N LEU A 137 -21.56 -16.42 1.12
CA LEU A 137 -20.19 -16.36 0.58
C LEU A 137 -20.14 -16.41 -0.96
N PRO A 138 -20.87 -17.30 -1.68
CA PRO A 138 -20.81 -17.35 -3.13
C PRO A 138 -21.30 -16.05 -3.78
N ILE A 139 -22.40 -15.50 -3.27
CA ILE A 139 -22.97 -14.22 -3.72
C ILE A 139 -22.02 -13.06 -3.41
N LEU A 140 -21.43 -13.05 -2.21
CA LEU A 140 -20.43 -12.07 -1.81
C LEU A 140 -19.17 -12.12 -2.66
N LEU A 141 -18.75 -13.30 -3.10
CA LEU A 141 -17.58 -13.47 -3.97
C LEU A 141 -17.85 -13.00 -5.40
N VAL A 142 -19.02 -13.33 -5.97
CA VAL A 142 -19.43 -12.79 -7.28
C VAL A 142 -19.49 -11.27 -7.22
N SER A 143 -20.10 -10.72 -6.16
CA SER A 143 -20.11 -9.27 -5.91
C SER A 143 -18.70 -8.69 -5.74
N ALA A 144 -17.80 -9.39 -5.03
CA ALA A 144 -16.42 -8.96 -4.83
C ALA A 144 -15.62 -8.88 -6.14
N VAL A 145 -15.88 -9.78 -7.09
CA VAL A 145 -15.24 -9.73 -8.41
C VAL A 145 -15.74 -8.52 -9.20
N VAL A 146 -17.06 -8.29 -9.23
CA VAL A 146 -17.66 -7.15 -9.94
C VAL A 146 -17.21 -5.82 -9.31
N THR A 147 -17.36 -5.67 -8.01
CA THR A 147 -16.93 -4.47 -7.28
C THR A 147 -15.40 -4.32 -7.33
N GLY A 148 -14.64 -5.41 -7.23
CA GLY A 148 -13.18 -5.44 -7.37
C GLY A 148 -12.68 -4.95 -8.73
N LEU A 149 -13.36 -5.31 -9.82
CA LEU A 149 -13.07 -4.82 -11.17
C LEU A 149 -13.35 -3.32 -11.31
N ILE A 150 -14.49 -2.85 -10.79
CA ILE A 150 -14.89 -1.44 -10.84
C ILE A 150 -13.92 -0.60 -10.01
N THR A 151 -13.74 -0.95 -8.74
CA THR A 151 -12.84 -0.28 -7.80
C THR A 151 -11.38 -0.34 -8.27
N GLY A 152 -10.96 -1.45 -8.87
CA GLY A 152 -9.63 -1.62 -9.44
C GLY A 152 -9.39 -0.73 -10.66
N SER A 153 -10.38 -0.59 -11.55
CA SER A 153 -10.30 0.31 -12.70
C SER A 153 -10.25 1.78 -12.26
N ILE A 154 -11.07 2.17 -11.28
CA ILE A 154 -11.04 3.51 -10.69
C ILE A 154 -9.70 3.77 -9.99
N GLY A 155 -9.20 2.80 -9.22
CA GLY A 155 -7.91 2.89 -8.53
C GLY A 155 -6.75 3.02 -9.51
N GLU A 156 -6.75 2.27 -10.61
CA GLU A 156 -5.74 2.38 -11.67
C GLU A 156 -5.75 3.76 -12.32
N LEU A 157 -6.94 4.29 -12.68
CA LEU A 157 -7.06 5.66 -13.20
C LEU A 157 -6.54 6.69 -12.21
N ALA A 158 -6.92 6.58 -10.94
CA ALA A 158 -6.46 7.49 -9.89
C ALA A 158 -4.93 7.43 -9.71
N ILE A 159 -4.34 6.23 -9.71
CA ILE A 159 -2.88 6.05 -9.62
C ILE A 159 -2.17 6.66 -10.83
N ASN A 160 -2.71 6.45 -12.03
CA ASN A 160 -2.13 7.00 -13.26
C ASN A 160 -2.18 8.52 -13.28
N GLU A 161 -3.30 9.12 -12.90
CA GLU A 161 -3.44 10.59 -12.82
C GLU A 161 -2.50 11.19 -11.77
N VAL A 162 -2.41 10.56 -10.60
CA VAL A 162 -1.51 11.00 -9.53
C VAL A 162 -0.03 10.90 -9.96
N ARG A 163 0.35 9.82 -10.66
CA ARG A 163 1.69 9.63 -11.20
C ARG A 163 2.00 10.67 -12.28
N LYS A 164 1.05 10.89 -13.20
CA LYS A 164 1.17 11.86 -14.30
C LYS A 164 1.35 13.29 -13.79
N LYS A 165 0.63 13.65 -12.74
CA LYS A 165 0.72 14.97 -12.10
C LYS A 165 1.93 15.12 -11.17
N ASN A 166 2.78 14.08 -11.03
CA ASN A 166 3.92 14.05 -10.11
C ASN A 166 3.61 14.59 -8.70
N ILE A 167 2.36 14.44 -8.23
CA ILE A 167 1.92 14.97 -6.92
C ILE A 167 2.77 14.38 -5.79
N PHE A 168 3.23 13.15 -5.99
CA PHE A 168 4.12 12.43 -5.07
C PHE A 168 5.56 12.29 -5.62
N GLY A 169 5.88 12.91 -6.76
CA GLY A 169 7.06 12.67 -7.59
C GLY A 169 8.27 13.58 -7.35
N GLU A 170 8.19 14.60 -6.50
CA GLU A 170 9.33 15.48 -6.22
C GLU A 170 10.42 14.84 -5.32
N THR A 171 10.52 13.51 -5.23
CA THR A 171 11.64 12.89 -4.48
C THR A 171 11.99 11.47 -4.95
N ARG A 172 12.02 11.21 -6.25
CA ARG A 172 12.67 9.98 -6.75
C ARG A 172 13.85 10.18 -7.70
N ASN A 173 14.19 11.42 -8.05
CA ASN A 173 15.39 11.72 -8.84
C ASN A 173 16.58 12.24 -8.02
N VAL A 174 16.43 12.52 -6.71
CA VAL A 174 17.57 12.94 -5.88
C VAL A 174 18.37 11.74 -5.36
N GLU A 175 17.71 10.61 -5.06
CA GLU A 175 18.37 9.42 -4.49
C GLU A 175 19.24 8.64 -5.52
N ASN A 176 19.06 8.90 -6.82
CA ASN A 176 19.92 8.35 -7.88
C ASN A 176 20.97 9.36 -8.39
N GLN A 177 20.91 10.63 -8.01
CA GLN A 177 21.94 11.63 -8.34
C GLN A 177 22.98 11.72 -7.21
N ASP A 178 22.54 11.65 -5.95
CA ASP A 178 23.44 11.62 -4.79
C ASP A 178 24.34 10.38 -4.75
N ASN A 179 23.94 9.28 -5.41
CA ASN A 179 24.72 8.04 -5.44
C ASN A 179 25.71 7.98 -6.62
N VAL A 180 25.60 8.88 -7.59
CA VAL A 180 26.54 9.02 -8.71
C VAL A 180 27.59 10.07 -8.38
N ASP A 181 27.19 11.21 -7.81
CA ASP A 181 28.13 12.27 -7.41
C ASP A 181 29.08 11.83 -6.26
N ASN A 182 28.64 10.95 -5.36
CA ASN A 182 29.51 10.41 -4.30
C ASN A 182 30.46 9.29 -4.77
N GLN A 183 30.28 8.75 -5.98
CA GLN A 183 31.19 7.75 -6.54
C GLN A 183 32.31 8.40 -7.38
N GLU A 184 32.07 9.53 -8.03
CA GLU A 184 33.10 10.23 -8.82
C GLU A 184 34.17 10.91 -7.94
N ASP A 185 33.83 11.41 -6.75
CA ASP A 185 34.79 12.05 -5.83
C ASP A 185 35.76 11.05 -5.14
N SER A 186 35.55 9.73 -5.31
CA SER A 186 36.36 8.69 -4.66
C SER A 186 37.46 8.12 -5.56
N GLU A 187 37.38 8.27 -6.88
CA GLU A 187 38.30 7.61 -7.83
C GLU A 187 39.52 8.46 -8.21
N ASP A 188 39.54 9.76 -7.89
CA ASP A 188 40.63 10.68 -8.26
C ASP A 188 41.73 10.88 -7.20
N GLN A 189 41.77 10.06 -6.15
CA GLN A 189 42.89 10.02 -5.19
C GLN A 189 43.75 8.77 -5.36
N VAL A 190 44.40 8.64 -6.52
CA VAL A 190 45.60 7.82 -6.67
C VAL A 190 46.82 8.74 -6.56
N PRO A 191 47.55 8.77 -5.42
CA PRO A 191 48.80 9.51 -5.37
C PRO A 191 49.85 8.83 -6.29
N PRO A 192 50.68 9.63 -6.99
CA PRO A 192 51.63 9.14 -7.97
C PRO A 192 52.68 8.22 -7.35
N GLN A 193 53.06 7.20 -8.13
CA GLN A 193 54.17 6.31 -7.83
C GLN A 193 55.45 7.13 -7.65
N VAL A 194 56.12 6.96 -6.51
CA VAL A 194 57.53 7.36 -6.35
C VAL A 194 58.34 6.08 -6.21
N GLU A 195 59.06 5.82 -7.29
CA GLU A 195 60.11 4.85 -7.47
C GLU A 195 61.32 5.20 -6.58
N GLU A 196 62.09 4.17 -6.23
CA GLU A 196 63.45 4.20 -5.69
C GLU A 196 63.68 4.59 -4.23
N THR A 197 63.99 3.58 -3.40
CA THR A 197 65.36 3.49 -2.86
C THR A 197 65.70 2.02 -2.56
N LYS A 198 66.56 1.43 -3.40
CA LYS A 198 67.30 0.20 -3.09
C LYS A 198 68.77 0.50 -3.36
N ALA A 199 69.56 0.66 -2.31
CA ALA A 199 71.01 0.52 -2.40
C ALA A 199 71.58 0.26 -1.00
N GLU A 200 71.75 -1.02 -0.75
CA GLU A 200 72.54 -1.59 0.33
C GLU A 200 73.99 -1.66 -0.18
N GLY A 201 74.93 -1.16 0.61
CA GLY A 201 76.31 -1.68 0.67
C GLY A 201 77.32 -1.25 -0.40
N ASP A 202 78.33 -0.54 0.11
CA ASP A 202 79.74 -1.02 0.11
C ASP A 202 80.72 -0.48 -0.96
N ARG A 203 81.79 0.12 -0.42
CA ARG A 203 83.20 0.16 -0.84
C ARG A 203 83.71 0.94 -2.06
N ASP A 204 84.70 1.79 -1.73
CA ASP A 204 86.05 1.91 -2.31
C ASP A 204 86.31 2.60 -3.66
N GLU A 205 87.19 3.62 -3.54
CA GLU A 205 88.34 3.99 -4.37
C GLU A 205 88.19 4.41 -5.85
N GLY A 206 88.70 5.62 -6.12
CA GLY A 206 89.87 5.73 -7.01
C GLY A 206 89.65 6.21 -8.45
N PHE A 207 90.23 7.39 -8.72
CA PHE A 207 90.63 7.99 -10.01
C PHE A 207 89.56 8.62 -10.91
#